data_AF-A0A1I4J9D3-F1
#
_entry.id   AF-A0A1I4J9D3-F1
#
_cell.length_a   1.000
_cell.length_b   1.000
_cell.length_c   1.000
_cell.angle_alpha   90.00
_cell.angle_beta   90.00
_cell.angle_gamma   90.00
#
_symmetry.space_group_name_H-M   'P 1'
#
loop_
_entity.id
_entity.type
_entity.pdbx_description
1 polymer ?
#
loop_
_entity_poly.entity_id
_entity_poly.type
_entity_poly.pdbx_seq_one_letter_code
_entity_poly.pdbx_strand_id
1 'polypeptide(L)'
;MKLMDFHNFSRPPTAPSAWRVVPLSGTFEVVYEDARGAWTTRTLDARELKLGPGRTLLGGTDRAHGLYRGLRADRIRRLVDVRTGQRIETGILDWLLTRAEAQRRADPSRASRRAA
;
A
#
# COMPACT_ATOMS: atom_id res chain seq x y z
N MET A 1 -28.87 38.00 31.33
CA MET A 1 -29.82 36.91 31.03
C MET A 1 -29.68 36.59 29.54
N LYS A 2 -28.86 35.59 29.17
CA LYS A 2 -29.21 34.18 28.88
C LYS A 2 -29.84 33.99 27.49
N LEU A 3 -29.02 33.39 26.60
CA LEU A 3 -29.23 32.44 25.49
C LEU A 3 -30.43 32.66 24.54
N MET A 4 -30.33 32.42 23.23
CA MET A 4 -30.34 31.10 22.55
C MET A 4 -30.38 31.40 21.03
N ASP A 5 -29.94 30.65 20.04
CA ASP A 5 -29.05 29.51 19.87
C ASP A 5 -28.86 29.43 18.35
N PHE A 6 -27.71 29.85 17.83
CA PHE A 6 -27.36 29.53 16.44
C PHE A 6 -27.04 28.03 16.42
N HIS A 7 -27.95 27.24 15.86
CA HIS A 7 -27.71 25.84 15.56
C HIS A 7 -26.54 25.74 14.58
N ASN A 8 -25.35 25.72 15.17
CA ASN A 8 -24.09 25.38 14.55
C ASN A 8 -24.16 23.90 14.17
N PHE A 9 -24.73 23.62 12.99
CA PHE A 9 -24.45 22.39 12.29
C PHE A 9 -22.99 22.42 11.84
N SER A 10 -22.09 22.21 12.81
CA SER A 10 -20.76 21.70 12.50
C SER A 10 -20.97 20.33 11.88
N ARG A 11 -21.06 20.31 10.54
CA ARG A 11 -20.80 19.10 9.76
C ARG A 11 -19.51 18.52 10.33
N PRO A 12 -19.49 17.27 10.84
CA PRO A 12 -18.23 16.67 11.23
C PRO A 12 -17.29 16.75 10.02
N PRO A 13 -15.99 17.04 10.22
CA PRO A 13 -15.05 17.03 9.11
C PRO A 13 -15.20 15.67 8.42
N THR A 14 -15.57 15.68 7.14
CA THR A 14 -15.54 14.48 6.29
C THR A 14 -14.18 13.82 6.52
N ALA A 15 -14.19 12.62 7.09
CA ALA A 15 -12.99 11.86 7.36
C ALA A 15 -12.08 11.93 6.13
N PRO A 16 -10.78 12.23 6.27
CA PRO A 16 -9.94 12.36 5.10
C PRO A 16 -9.97 11.02 4.36
N SER A 17 -10.47 11.05 3.14
CA SER A 17 -10.27 10.04 2.10
C SER A 17 -8.79 10.00 1.65
N ALA A 18 -7.87 10.22 2.59
CA ALA A 18 -6.47 10.46 2.35
C ALA A 18 -5.77 9.12 2.25
N TRP A 19 -5.58 8.69 1.03
CA TRP A 19 -4.57 7.70 0.71
C TRP A 19 -3.23 8.12 1.29
N ARG A 20 -2.61 7.23 2.07
CA ARG A 20 -1.25 7.39 2.58
C ARG A 20 -0.30 6.53 1.78
N VAL A 21 0.81 7.11 1.32
CA VAL A 21 1.84 6.37 0.58
C VAL A 21 3.02 6.13 1.51
N VAL A 22 3.45 4.88 1.65
CA VAL A 22 4.65 4.50 2.42
C VAL A 22 5.69 3.88 1.49
N PRO A 23 6.99 4.20 1.68
CA PRO A 23 8.04 3.62 0.85
C PRO A 23 8.13 2.11 1.10
N LEU A 24 8.22 1.34 0.02
CA LEU A 24 8.47 -0.08 0.08
C LEU A 24 9.19 -0.50 -1.19
N SER A 25 10.48 -0.80 -1.08
CA SER A 25 11.33 -1.22 -2.18
C SER A 25 11.59 -2.72 -2.16
N GLY A 26 11.54 -3.35 -3.32
CA GLY A 26 11.85 -4.76 -3.52
C GLY A 26 11.38 -5.25 -4.88
N THR A 27 11.93 -6.37 -5.33
CA THR A 27 11.42 -7.08 -6.51
C THR A 27 10.67 -8.30 -6.01
N PHE A 28 9.39 -8.39 -6.38
CA PHE A 28 8.50 -9.44 -5.91
C PHE A 28 7.93 -10.22 -7.08
N GLU A 29 7.98 -11.54 -7.00
CA GLU A 29 7.09 -12.38 -7.80
C GLU A 29 5.75 -12.49 -7.06
N VAL A 30 4.66 -12.26 -7.77
CA VAL A 30 3.32 -12.12 -7.20
C VAL A 30 2.38 -13.04 -7.97
N VAL A 31 1.76 -13.99 -7.27
CA VAL A 31 0.57 -14.70 -7.77
C VAL A 31 -0.64 -13.86 -7.41
N TYR A 32 -1.24 -13.25 -8.42
CA TYR A 32 -2.32 -12.29 -8.30
C TYR A 32 -3.62 -12.83 -8.88
N GLU A 33 -4.69 -12.71 -8.11
CA GLU A 33 -6.05 -12.99 -8.56
C GLU A 33 -6.70 -11.70 -9.07
N ASP A 34 -7.12 -11.69 -10.33
CA ASP A 34 -7.77 -10.53 -10.91
C ASP A 34 -9.24 -10.38 -10.47
N ALA A 35 -9.95 -9.38 -11.00
CA ALA A 35 -11.36 -9.16 -10.64
C ALA A 35 -12.31 -10.25 -11.16
N ARG A 36 -11.87 -11.08 -12.11
CA ARG A 36 -12.60 -12.19 -12.70
C ARG A 36 -12.24 -13.53 -12.04
N GLY A 37 -11.35 -13.52 -11.05
CA GLY A 37 -10.85 -14.73 -10.39
C GLY A 37 -9.74 -15.44 -11.16
N ALA A 38 -9.22 -14.86 -12.26
CA ALA A 38 -8.14 -15.47 -13.03
C ALA A 38 -6.80 -15.22 -12.34
N TRP A 39 -5.95 -16.25 -12.33
CA TRP A 39 -4.66 -16.21 -11.65
C TRP A 39 -3.56 -15.84 -12.64
N THR A 40 -2.72 -14.88 -12.25
CA THR A 40 -1.56 -14.49 -13.04
C THR A 40 -0.33 -14.40 -12.16
N THR A 41 0.81 -14.87 -12.66
CA THR A 41 2.10 -14.65 -12.02
C THR A 41 2.76 -13.46 -12.67
N ARG A 42 3.26 -12.52 -11.85
CA ARG A 42 3.91 -11.29 -12.33
C ARG A 42 5.11 -10.96 -11.49
N THR A 43 6.14 -10.42 -12.12
CA THR A 43 7.31 -9.86 -11.42
C THR A 43 7.17 -8.35 -11.34
N LEU A 44 7.10 -7.83 -10.12
CA LEU A 44 6.87 -6.43 -9.83
C LEU A 44 8.10 -5.82 -9.14
N ASP A 45 8.66 -4.78 -9.74
CA ASP A 45 9.61 -3.89 -9.06
C ASP A 45 8.83 -2.88 -8.21
N ALA A 46 8.59 -3.26 -6.96
CA ALA A 46 7.83 -2.47 -6.01
C ALA A 46 8.60 -1.23 -5.53
N ARG A 47 7.86 -0.15 -5.36
CA ARG A 47 8.37 1.16 -4.94
C ARG A 47 7.67 1.69 -3.70
N GLU A 48 6.41 1.33 -3.50
CA GLU A 48 5.58 1.86 -2.42
C GLU A 48 4.39 0.97 -2.09
N LEU A 49 3.83 1.16 -0.89
CA LEU A 49 2.46 0.77 -0.57
C LEU A 49 1.58 2.00 -0.51
N LYS A 50 0.38 1.90 -1.09
CA LYS A 50 -0.68 2.90 -0.95
C LYS A 50 -1.75 2.36 -0.01
N LEU A 51 -1.93 3.01 1.11
CA LEU A 51 -2.89 2.66 2.16
C LEU A 51 -4.12 3.55 1.99
N GLY A 52 -5.26 2.96 1.65
CA GLY A 52 -6.52 3.67 1.50
C GLY A 52 -7.60 3.07 2.42
N PRO A 53 -8.78 3.70 2.49
CA PRO A 53 -9.88 3.19 3.30
C PRO A 53 -10.32 1.81 2.77
N GLY A 54 -10.08 0.77 3.57
CA GLY A 54 -10.47 -0.62 3.26
C GLY A 54 -9.65 -1.30 2.16
N ARG A 55 -8.56 -0.71 1.67
CA ARG A 55 -7.72 -1.33 0.64
C ARG A 55 -6.27 -0.87 0.68
N THR A 56 -5.37 -1.80 0.39
CA THR A 56 -3.93 -1.54 0.26
C THR A 56 -3.46 -1.95 -1.12
N LEU A 57 -2.67 -1.09 -1.77
CA LEU A 57 -2.07 -1.36 -3.07
C LEU A 57 -0.55 -1.48 -2.94
N LEU A 58 0.01 -2.55 -3.47
CA LEU A 58 1.42 -2.70 -3.77
C LEU A 58 1.70 -2.02 -5.11
N GLY A 59 2.37 -0.86 -5.05
CA GLY A 59 2.70 -0.04 -6.21
C GLY A 59 4.09 -0.36 -6.74
N GLY A 60 4.20 -0.66 -8.03
CA GLY A 60 5.47 -0.96 -8.67
C GLY A 60 5.38 -1.01 -10.18
N THR A 61 6.52 -1.22 -10.83
CA THR A 61 6.58 -1.44 -12.28
C THR A 61 6.50 -2.94 -12.57
N ASP A 62 5.53 -3.34 -13.36
CA ASP A 62 5.40 -4.73 -13.84
C ASP A 62 6.47 -4.97 -14.91
N ARG A 63 7.36 -5.93 -14.69
CA ARG A 63 8.47 -6.22 -15.61
C ARG A 63 8.01 -6.79 -16.95
N ALA A 64 6.88 -7.50 -16.99
CA ALA A 64 6.39 -8.10 -18.22
C ALA A 64 5.96 -7.04 -19.25
N HIS A 65 5.46 -5.91 -18.77
CA HIS A 65 4.91 -4.84 -19.62
C HIS A 65 5.62 -3.49 -19.48
N GLY A 66 6.54 -3.35 -18.53
CA GLY A 66 7.23 -2.08 -18.24
C GLY A 66 6.34 -0.98 -17.67
N LEU A 67 5.09 -1.29 -17.29
CA LEU A 67 4.10 -0.31 -16.86
C LEU A 67 3.95 -0.28 -15.34
N TYR A 68 3.73 0.91 -14.80
CA TYR A 68 3.38 1.05 -13.39
C TYR A 68 1.97 0.48 -13.11
N ARG A 69 1.85 -0.29 -12.04
CA ARG A 69 0.64 -0.98 -11.59
C ARG A 69 0.51 -0.90 -10.07
N GLY A 70 -0.73 -0.79 -9.60
CA GLY A 70 -1.08 -0.97 -8.20
C GLY A 70 -1.83 -2.29 -8.02
N LEU A 71 -1.18 -3.29 -7.43
CA LEU A 71 -1.80 -4.57 -7.13
C LEU A 71 -2.47 -4.53 -5.77
N ARG A 72 -3.73 -4.95 -5.69
CA ARG A 72 -4.44 -5.07 -4.42
C ARG A 72 -3.80 -6.13 -3.54
N ALA A 73 -3.33 -5.76 -2.36
CA ALA A 73 -2.66 -6.67 -1.43
C ALA A 73 -3.58 -7.82 -1.01
N ASP A 74 -4.88 -7.56 -0.87
CA ASP A 74 -5.91 -8.55 -0.54
C ASP A 74 -6.13 -9.61 -1.64
N ARG A 75 -5.67 -9.36 -2.86
CA ARG A 75 -5.77 -10.28 -4.00
C ARG A 75 -4.46 -10.97 -4.34
N ILE A 76 -3.42 -10.74 -3.54
CA ILE A 76 -2.17 -11.46 -3.66
C ILE A 76 -2.34 -12.78 -2.91
N ARG A 77 -2.24 -13.88 -3.63
CA ARG A 77 -2.31 -15.24 -3.07
C ARG A 77 -0.94 -15.75 -2.62
N ARG A 78 0.11 -15.29 -3.29
CA ARG A 78 1.50 -15.60 -2.95
C ARG A 78 2.38 -14.43 -3.34
N LEU A 79 3.33 -14.14 -2.47
CA LEU A 79 4.39 -13.18 -2.71
C LEU A 79 5.73 -13.85 -2.44
N VAL A 80 6.68 -13.68 -3.36
CA VAL A 80 8.07 -14.14 -3.19
C VAL A 80 8.99 -12.93 -3.31
N ASP A 81 9.79 -12.67 -2.28
CA ASP A 81 10.88 -11.70 -2.37
C ASP A 81 12.02 -12.32 -3.18
N VAL A 82 12.21 -11.84 -4.41
CA VAL A 82 13.19 -12.38 -5.36
C VAL A 82 14.62 -12.24 -4.80
N ARG A 83 14.88 -11.22 -3.98
CA ARG A 83 16.20 -10.99 -3.41
C ARG A 83 16.56 -11.99 -2.32
N THR A 84 15.59 -12.39 -1.49
CA THR A 84 15.84 -13.27 -0.35
C THR A 84 15.37 -14.71 -0.58
N GLY A 85 14.58 -14.95 -1.64
CA GLY A 85 13.88 -16.21 -1.86
C GLY A 85 12.71 -16.46 -0.89
N GLN A 86 12.40 -15.51 0.00
CA GLN A 86 11.36 -15.70 1.02
C GLN A 86 9.99 -15.75 0.35
N ARG A 87 9.24 -16.82 0.61
CA ARG A 87 7.87 -17.04 0.12
C ARG A 87 6.86 -16.82 1.23
N ILE A 88 5.80 -16.07 0.92
CA ILE A 88 4.72 -15.70 1.82
C ILE A 88 3.39 -16.00 1.13
N GLU A 89 2.52 -16.75 1.79
CA GLU A 89 1.18 -17.11 1.29
C GLU A 89 0.06 -16.63 2.23
N THR A 90 0.38 -16.42 3.51
CA THR A 90 -0.54 -15.93 4.54
C THR A 90 0.04 -14.68 5.21
N GLY A 91 -0.83 -13.77 5.66
CA GLY A 91 -0.37 -12.53 6.32
C GLY A 91 0.44 -11.62 5.38
N ILE A 92 0.18 -11.67 4.08
CA ILE A 92 0.93 -10.91 3.06
C ILE A 92 0.85 -9.40 3.33
N LEU A 93 -0.33 -8.91 3.72
CA LEU A 93 -0.51 -7.49 4.07
C LEU A 93 0.36 -7.11 5.26
N ASP A 94 0.30 -7.88 6.36
CA ASP A 94 1.09 -7.63 7.56
C ASP A 94 2.58 -7.65 7.26
N TRP A 95 3.04 -8.66 6.50
CA TRP A 95 4.45 -8.75 6.08
C TRP A 95 4.89 -7.53 5.27
N LEU A 96 4.07 -7.07 4.32
CA LEU A 96 4.33 -5.88 3.53
C LEU A 96 4.42 -4.62 4.40
N LEU A 97 3.50 -4.45 5.36
CA LEU A 97 3.50 -3.33 6.29
C LEU A 97 4.73 -3.33 7.21
N THR A 98 5.08 -4.48 7.78
CA THR A 98 6.27 -4.65 8.61
C THR A 98 7.54 -4.33 7.82
N ARG A 99 7.63 -4.79 6.57
CA ARG A 99 8.77 -4.47 5.70
C ARG A 99 8.86 -2.98 5.39
N ALA A 100 7.75 -2.33 5.04
CA ALA A 100 7.72 -0.90 4.75
C ALA A 100 8.17 -0.08 5.96
N GLU A 101 7.72 -0.48 7.16
CA GLU A 101 8.12 0.15 8.41
C GLU A 101 9.61 -0.03 8.71
N ALA A 102 10.15 -1.25 8.52
CA ALA A 102 11.57 -1.53 8.69
C ALA A 102 12.44 -0.67 7.74
N GLN A 103 12.03 -0.53 6.47
CA GLN A 103 12.73 0.32 5.50
C GLN A 103 12.63 1.81 5.85
N ARG A 104 11.46 2.26 6.31
CA ARG A 104 11.27 3.64 6.77
C ARG A 104 12.19 3.99 7.94
N ARG A 105 12.38 3.06 8.89
CA ARG A 105 13.29 3.25 10.03
C ARG A 105 14.75 3.24 9.61
N ALA A 106 15.11 2.44 8.60
CA ALA A 106 16.47 2.36 8.07
C ALA A 106 16.86 3.59 7.23
N ASP A 107 15.90 4.32 6.64
CA ASP A 107 16.15 5.50 5.82
C ASP A 107 15.40 6.76 6.34
N PRO A 108 15.93 7.42 7.40
CA PRO A 108 15.35 8.64 7.93
C PRO A 108 15.41 9.83 6.95
N SER A 109 16.29 9.79 5.95
CA SER A 109 16.49 10.87 4.97
C SER A 109 15.38 11.00 3.92
N ARG A 110 14.55 9.96 3.79
CA ARG A 110 13.40 9.92 2.87
C ARG A 110 12.09 10.33 3.54
N ALA A 111 12.03 10.32 4.88
CA ALA A 111 10.88 10.78 5.65
C ALA A 111 10.73 12.30 5.63
N SER A 112 11.83 13.06 5.55
CA SER A 112 11.85 14.53 5.56
C SER A 112 11.47 15.19 4.22
N ARG A 113 11.50 14.45 3.10
CA ARG A 113 11.22 15.00 1.76
C ARG A 113 9.75 15.04 1.33
N ARG A 114 8.81 14.63 2.20
CA ARG A 114 7.36 14.61 1.90
C ARG A 114 6.52 15.63 2.69
N ALA A 115 7.16 16.54 3.43
CA ALA A 115 6.50 17.57 4.23
C ALA A 115 6.80 19.02 3.78
N ALA A 116 7.30 19.20 2.56
CA ALA A 116 7.55 20.52 1.98
C ALA A 116 6.63 20.76 0.79
#